data_AF-A0A7V9KNQ2-F1
#
_entry.id   AF-A0A7V9KNQ2-F1
#
_cell.length_a   1.000
_cell.length_b   1.000
_cell.length_c   1.000
_cell.angle_alpha   90.00
_cell.angle_beta   90.00
_cell.angle_gamma   90.00
#
_symmetry.space_group_name_H-M   'P 1'
#
loop_
_entity.id
_entity.type
_entity.pdbx_description
1 polymer ?
#
loop_
_entity_poly.entity_id
_entity_poly.type
_entity_poly.pdbx_seq_one_letter_code
_entity_poly.pdbx_strand_id
1 'polypeptide(L)'
;MQVKIRRALGTFNSAVFRFAPKGKFVNRFSRPGDQPGQLRAASSIVDGKGRVYVCDIKGIQVFDADGRYLTVFKPDASAFGMVFNDKNGLFVVAANR
;
A
#
# COMPACT_ATOMS: atom_id res chain seq x y z
N MET A 1 -15.29 23.26 26.12
CA MET A 1 -14.39 22.94 24.99
C MET A 1 -14.39 21.42 24.85
N GLN A 2 -15.07 20.88 23.82
CA GLN A 2 -15.30 19.43 23.69
C GLN A 2 -13.98 18.69 23.45
N VAL A 3 -13.66 17.72 24.30
CA VAL A 3 -12.65 16.71 24.02
C VAL A 3 -13.26 15.71 23.06
N LYS A 4 -12.76 15.71 21.83
CA LYS A 4 -13.15 14.83 20.74
C LYS A 4 -12.89 13.39 21.16
N ILE A 5 -13.94 12.60 21.34
CA ILE A 5 -13.86 11.15 21.54
C ILE A 5 -13.18 10.58 20.30
N ARG A 6 -11.90 10.22 20.40
CA ARG A 6 -11.25 9.39 19.38
C ARG A 6 -11.74 7.97 19.62
N ARG A 7 -12.78 7.55 18.90
CA ARG A 7 -13.02 6.13 18.65
C ARG A 7 -11.70 5.57 18.14
N ALA A 8 -11.06 4.70 18.91
CA ALA A 8 -9.94 3.88 18.44
C ALA A 8 -10.51 2.78 17.51
N LEU A 9 -10.99 3.19 16.34
CA LEU A 9 -11.02 2.29 15.19
C LEU A 9 -9.56 2.20 14.75
N GLY A 10 -8.95 1.02 14.92
CA GLY A 10 -7.50 0.77 14.90
C GLY A 10 -6.68 1.78 14.08
N THR A 11 -5.80 2.53 14.75
CA THR A 11 -4.79 3.36 14.08
C THR A 11 -3.77 2.44 13.44
N PHE A 12 -4.08 1.96 12.24
CA PHE A 12 -3.13 1.22 11.43
C PHE A 12 -2.01 2.18 10.99
N ASN A 13 -0.88 2.09 11.67
CA ASN A 13 0.31 2.87 11.37
C ASN A 13 1.15 2.12 10.32
N SER A 14 0.74 2.15 9.06
CA SER A 14 1.46 1.47 7.98
C SER A 14 2.43 2.42 7.27
N ALA A 15 3.62 1.92 6.97
CA ALA A 15 4.63 2.59 6.15
C ALA A 15 5.44 1.57 5.36
N VAL A 16 5.94 1.96 4.19
CA VAL A 16 6.88 1.16 3.41
C VAL A 16 8.28 1.71 3.63
N PHE A 17 9.20 0.80 3.95
CA PHE A 17 10.61 1.08 4.16
C PHE A 17 11.43 0.36 3.09
N ARG A 18 12.34 1.08 2.44
CA ARG A 18 13.27 0.52 1.47
C ARG A 18 14.62 0.29 2.12
N PHE A 19 15.18 -0.87 1.85
CA PHE A 19 16.52 -1.25 2.28
C PHE A 19 17.38 -1.59 1.06
N ALA A 20 18.68 -1.34 1.16
CA ALA A 20 19.66 -1.84 0.21
C ALA A 20 19.85 -3.37 0.39
N PRO A 21 20.44 -4.10 -0.58
CA PRO A 21 20.62 -5.55 -0.48
C PRO A 21 21.35 -6.04 0.79
N LYS A 22 22.22 -5.19 1.37
CA LYS A 22 22.92 -5.48 2.64
C LYS A 22 22.12 -5.08 3.89
N GLY A 23 20.81 -4.84 3.77
CA GLY A 23 19.94 -4.44 4.87
C GLY A 23 20.09 -2.99 5.34
N LYS A 24 20.87 -2.15 4.64
CA LYS A 24 21.01 -0.72 5.01
C LYS A 24 19.72 0.03 4.67
N PHE A 25 19.14 0.73 5.65
CA PHE A 25 17.99 1.61 5.43
C PHE A 25 18.30 2.68 4.37
N VAL A 26 17.40 2.85 3.41
CA VAL A 26 17.52 3.86 2.33
C VAL A 26 16.52 4.98 2.55
N ASN A 27 15.23 4.67 2.54
CA ASN A 27 14.18 5.66 2.76
C ASN A 27 12.87 5.02 3.26
N ARG A 28 11.97 5.89 3.71
CA ARG A 28 10.57 5.60 4.00
C ARG A 28 9.75 6.51 3.10
N PHE A 29 8.77 5.96 2.39
CA PHE A 29 8.05 6.73 1.36
C PHE A 29 6.52 6.76 1.52
N SER A 30 6.01 6.25 2.62
CA SER A 30 4.60 6.41 2.99
C SER A 30 4.42 6.69 4.48
N ARG A 31 3.26 7.23 4.83
CA ARG A 31 2.89 7.58 6.21
C ARG A 31 1.42 7.31 6.48
N PRO A 32 1.01 7.19 7.75
CA PRO A 32 -0.40 7.00 8.07
C PRO A 32 -1.27 8.15 7.56
N GLY A 33 -2.43 7.82 6.96
CA GLY A 33 -3.44 8.81 6.60
C GLY A 33 -4.18 8.57 5.28
N ASP A 34 -4.93 9.58 4.85
CA ASP A 34 -5.92 9.46 3.78
C ASP A 34 -5.51 10.07 2.44
N GLN A 35 -4.46 10.89 2.42
CA GLN A 35 -4.01 11.54 1.20
C GLN A 35 -3.27 10.56 0.26
N PRO A 36 -3.09 10.90 -1.03
CA PRO A 36 -2.24 10.14 -1.94
C PRO A 36 -0.85 9.85 -1.34
N GLY A 37 -0.42 8.60 -1.43
CA GLY A 37 0.83 8.11 -0.83
C GLY A 37 0.79 7.87 0.68
N GLN A 38 -0.36 8.10 1.33
CA GLN A 38 -0.59 7.75 2.73
C GLN A 38 -1.34 6.41 2.84
N LEU A 39 -1.05 5.63 3.88
CA LEU A 39 -1.54 4.25 4.03
C LEU A 39 -2.26 4.02 5.37
N ARG A 40 -3.16 3.04 5.38
CA ARG A 40 -3.91 2.50 6.52
C ARG A 40 -3.97 0.97 6.55
N ALA A 41 -3.50 0.29 5.52
CA ALA A 41 -3.16 -1.13 5.56
C ALA A 41 -1.97 -1.32 4.62
N ALA A 42 -1.12 -2.32 4.82
CA ALA A 42 -0.07 -2.60 3.86
C ALA A 42 0.32 -4.08 3.85
N SER A 43 -0.38 -4.88 3.04
CA SER A 43 0.29 -5.93 2.28
C SER A 43 0.78 -5.33 0.96
N SER A 44 1.89 -5.81 0.42
CA SER A 44 2.48 -5.23 -0.79
C SER A 44 3.15 -6.28 -1.67
N ILE A 45 3.25 -5.96 -2.96
CA ILE A 45 4.05 -6.71 -3.93
C ILE A 45 4.79 -5.74 -4.86
N VAL A 46 5.87 -6.20 -5.49
CA VAL A 46 6.67 -5.44 -6.45
C VAL A 46 6.57 -6.10 -7.82
N ASP A 47 6.41 -5.32 -8.87
CA ASP A 47 6.40 -5.83 -10.24
C ASP A 47 7.82 -5.95 -10.85
N GLY A 48 7.93 -6.52 -12.05
CA GLY A 48 9.23 -6.67 -12.73
C GLY A 48 9.92 -5.35 -13.11
N LYS A 49 9.24 -4.20 -12.99
CA LYS A 49 9.78 -2.86 -13.23
C LYS A 49 10.14 -2.13 -11.94
N GLY A 50 9.99 -2.78 -10.79
CA GLY A 50 10.28 -2.19 -9.48
C GLY A 50 9.18 -1.28 -8.92
N ARG A 51 7.99 -1.26 -9.53
CA ARG A 51 6.85 -0.51 -8.96
C ARG A 51 6.28 -1.27 -7.77
N VAL A 52 5.95 -0.54 -6.70
CA VAL A 52 5.40 -1.11 -5.47
C VAL A 52 3.90 -0.93 -5.45
N TYR A 53 3.18 -2.04 -5.33
CA TYR A 53 1.72 -2.09 -5.22
C TYR A 53 1.37 -2.37 -3.77
N VAL A 54 0.64 -1.47 -3.13
CA VAL A 54 0.26 -1.57 -1.72
C VAL A 54 -1.25 -1.65 -1.61
N CYS A 55 -1.74 -2.73 -1.01
CA CYS A 55 -3.14 -2.88 -0.70
C CYS A 55 -3.51 -2.00 0.49
N ASP A 56 -4.40 -1.06 0.24
CA ASP A 56 -4.91 -0.11 1.23
C ASP A 56 -6.44 -0.14 1.24
N ILE A 57 -7.04 0.37 2.33
CA ILE A 57 -8.50 0.46 2.42
C ILE A 57 -9.11 1.36 1.32
N LYS A 58 -8.32 2.26 0.75
CA LYS A 58 -8.72 3.16 -0.34
C LYS A 58 -8.56 2.53 -1.73
N GLY A 59 -8.07 1.29 -1.82
CA GLY A 59 -7.72 0.59 -3.06
C GLY A 59 -6.24 0.19 -3.09
N ILE A 60 -5.77 -0.21 -4.27
CA ILE A 60 -4.37 -0.58 -4.47
C ILE A 60 -3.61 0.67 -4.92
N GLN A 61 -2.75 1.20 -4.05
CA GLN A 61 -1.87 2.33 -4.37
C GLN A 61 -0.60 1.84 -5.04
N VAL A 62 -0.16 2.54 -6.09
CA VAL A 62 1.04 2.20 -6.86
C VAL A 62 2.09 3.29 -6.68
N PHE A 63 3.32 2.87 -6.40
CA PHE A 63 4.48 3.72 -6.25
C PHE A 63 5.58 3.33 -7.25
N ASP A 64 6.43 4.27 -7.62
CA ASP A 64 7.67 3.96 -8.34
C ASP A 64 8.70 3.28 -7.41
N ALA A 65 9.85 2.89 -7.97
CA ALA A 65 10.92 2.22 -7.22
C ALA A 65 11.59 3.10 -6.15
N ASP A 66 11.44 4.43 -6.24
CA ASP A 66 11.92 5.38 -5.25
C ASP A 66 10.88 5.69 -4.18
N GLY A 67 9.64 5.25 -4.38
CA GLY A 67 8.52 5.46 -3.48
C GLY A 67 7.65 6.67 -3.79
N ARG A 68 7.74 7.26 -4.99
CA ARG A 68 6.82 8.32 -5.41
C ARG A 68 5.47 7.71 -5.73
N TYR A 69 4.40 8.29 -5.19
CA TYR A 69 3.03 7.90 -5.52
C TYR A 69 2.77 8.13 -7.01
N LEU A 70 2.24 7.11 -7.68
CA LEU A 70 1.87 7.17 -9.10
C LEU A 70 0.36 7.23 -9.29
N THR A 71 -0.37 6.31 -8.67
CA THR A 71 -1.83 6.21 -8.84
C THR A 71 -2.48 5.32 -7.77
N VAL A 72 -3.81 5.25 -7.79
CA VAL A 72 -4.62 4.28 -7.06
C VAL A 72 -5.68 3.73 -7.98
N PHE A 73 -5.91 2.43 -7.95
CA PHE A 73 -7.08 1.82 -8.58
C PHE A 73 -7.85 0.98 -7.56
N LYS A 74 -9.16 0.89 -7.78
CA LYS A 74 -10.08 0.23 -6.84
C LYS A 74 -10.64 -1.02 -7.51
N PRO A 75 -10.24 -2.22 -7.08
CA PRO A 75 -10.98 -3.43 -7.44
C PRO A 75 -12.38 -3.38 -6.83
N ASP A 76 -13.31 -4.17 -7.38
CA ASP A 76 -14.72 -4.19 -6.95
C ASP A 76 -14.90 -4.66 -5.49
N ALA A 77 -13.91 -5.32 -4.92
CA ALA A 77 -13.89 -5.71 -3.51
C ALA A 77 -12.51 -5.45 -2.88
N SER A 78 -12.47 -5.37 -1.55
CA SER A 78 -11.21 -5.21 -0.81
C SER A 78 -10.25 -6.36 -1.13
N ALA A 79 -9.05 -6.00 -1.56
CA ALA A 79 -7.99 -6.96 -1.82
C ALA A 79 -7.43 -7.53 -0.51
N PHE A 80 -7.14 -8.82 -0.50
CA PHE A 80 -6.48 -9.54 0.59
C PHE A 80 -5.10 -10.05 0.19
N GLY A 81 -4.94 -10.44 -1.07
CA GLY A 81 -3.68 -10.93 -1.63
C GLY A 81 -3.47 -10.43 -3.05
N MET A 82 -2.21 -10.28 -3.44
CA MET A 82 -1.81 -9.80 -4.77
C MET A 82 -0.63 -10.63 -5.28
N VAL A 83 -0.65 -11.00 -6.57
CA VAL A 83 0.47 -11.68 -7.23
C VAL A 83 0.59 -11.23 -8.69
N PHE A 84 1.82 -11.10 -9.17
CA PHE A 84 2.10 -10.93 -10.60
C PHE A 84 2.41 -12.28 -11.24
N ASN A 85 1.86 -12.54 -12.42
CA ASN A 85 2.34 -13.64 -13.26
C ASN A 85 3.57 -13.22 -14.08
N ASP A 86 4.13 -14.18 -14.83
CA ASP A 86 5.26 -14.02 -15.75
C ASP A 86 5.02 -12.99 -16.87
N LYS A 87 3.75 -12.76 -17.23
CA LYS A 87 3.32 -11.76 -18.23
C LYS A 87 2.97 -10.39 -17.62
N ASN A 88 3.33 -10.16 -16.36
CA ASN A 88 3.08 -8.90 -15.62
C ASN A 88 1.57 -8.55 -15.46
N GLY A 89 0.71 -9.56 -15.51
CA GLY A 89 -0.69 -9.47 -15.12
C GLY A 89 -0.84 -9.55 -13.60
N LEU A 90 -1.60 -8.62 -13.02
CA LEU A 90 -1.88 -8.58 -11.58
C LEU A 90 -3.14 -9.41 -11.27
N PHE A 91 -2.99 -10.42 -10.44
CA PHE A 91 -4.09 -11.16 -9.84
C PHE A 91 -4.33 -10.65 -8.42
N VAL A 92 -5.59 -10.46 -8.07
CA VAL A 92 -6.01 -9.95 -6.77
C VAL A 92 -7.00 -10.94 -6.16
N VAL A 93 -6.69 -11.45 -4.98
CA VAL A 93 -7.66 -12.18 -4.16
C VAL A 93 -8.50 -11.14 -3.44
N ALA A 94 -9.80 -11.13 -3.68
CA ALA A 94 -10.74 -10.20 -3.06
C ALA A 94 -12.01 -10.95 -2.63
N ALA A 95 -12.83 -10.31 -1.79
CA ALA A 95 -14.11 -10.90 -1.41
C ALA A 95 -15.02 -11.03 -2.64
N ASN A 96 -15.68 -12.18 -2.80
CA ASN A 96 -16.77 -12.31 -3.76
C ASN A 96 -17.93 -11.41 -3.33
N ARG A 97 -18.56 -10.73 -4.29
CA ARG A 97 -19.85 -10.06 -4.08
C ARG A 97 -20.97 -10.97 -4.57
#